data_AF-A0A1N6KAS6-F1
#
_entry.id   AF-A0A1N6KAS6-F1
#
_cell.length_a   1.000
_cell.length_b   1.000
_cell.length_c   1.000
_cell.angle_alpha   90.00
_cell.angle_beta   90.00
_cell.angle_gamma   90.00
#
_symmetry.space_group_name_H-M   'P 1'
#
loop_
_entity.id
_entity.type
_entity.pdbx_description
1 polymer ?
#
loop_
_entity_poly.entity_id
_entity_poly.type
_entity_poly.pdbx_seq_one_letter_code
_entity_poly.pdbx_strand_id
1 'polypeptide(L)'
;MAFGDLKDIAIALGIKKKIGRLRYNCIKAMLAAENLTSKELAEHIGVHTQTVSSWVTNVSQPRLDELYAVAAFLRIDPTDLLS
;
A
#
# COMPACT_ATOMS: atom_id res chain seq x y z
N MET A 1 21.68 -7.62 -7.46
CA MET A 1 20.86 -8.32 -6.44
C MET A 1 19.79 -7.32 -6.02
N ALA A 2 18.60 -7.39 -6.63
CA ALA A 2 17.49 -6.54 -6.23
C ALA A 2 16.88 -7.20 -4.99
N PHE A 3 16.95 -6.51 -3.84
CA PHE A 3 16.27 -6.98 -2.63
C PHE A 3 14.76 -6.83 -2.91
N GLY A 4 14.07 -7.96 -3.08
CA GLY A 4 12.69 -8.02 -3.57
C GLY A 4 11.69 -7.65 -2.48
N ASP A 5 12.02 -7.86 -1.22
CA ASP A 5 11.40 -7.21 -0.08
C ASP A 5 12.36 -7.03 1.12
N LEU A 6 11.93 -6.31 2.15
CA LEU A 6 12.69 -6.09 3.38
C LEU A 6 12.94 -7.37 4.22
N LYS A 7 12.25 -8.49 3.98
CA LYS A 7 12.63 -9.79 4.53
C LYS A 7 13.92 -10.30 3.92
N ASP A 8 14.17 -10.06 2.62
CA ASP A 8 15.46 -10.39 2.00
C ASP A 8 16.59 -9.63 2.70
N ILE A 9 16.34 -8.36 3.04
CA ILE A 9 17.27 -7.53 3.82
C ILE A 9 17.42 -8.07 5.25
N ALA A 10 16.32 -8.39 5.94
CA ALA A 10 16.36 -8.93 7.30
C ALA A 10 17.08 -10.29 7.38
N ILE A 11 16.91 -11.14 6.36
CA ILE A 11 17.64 -12.41 6.18
C ILE A 11 19.13 -12.12 5.96
N ALA A 12 19.46 -11.19 5.07
CA ALA A 12 20.85 -10.79 4.81
C ALA A 12 21.54 -10.19 6.05
N LEU A 13 20.80 -9.54 6.94
CA LEU A 13 21.28 -8.95 8.19
C LEU A 13 21.25 -9.92 9.40
N GLY A 14 20.84 -11.18 9.22
CA GLY A 14 20.85 -12.20 10.28
C GLY A 14 19.78 -12.02 11.36
N ILE A 15 18.72 -11.26 11.10
CA ILE A 15 17.65 -10.99 12.06
C ILE A 15 16.68 -12.19 12.09
N LYS A 16 16.68 -12.98 13.18
CA LYS A 16 15.85 -14.20 13.35
C LYS A 16 14.38 -13.94 13.75
N LYS A 17 13.93 -12.69 13.80
CA LYS A 17 12.55 -12.35 14.22
C LYS A 17 11.58 -12.77 13.11
N LYS A 18 10.44 -13.37 13.47
CA LYS A 18 9.34 -13.62 12.52
C LYS A 18 8.78 -12.26 12.08
N ILE A 19 9.32 -11.70 11.01
CA ILE A 19 8.86 -10.42 10.45
C ILE A 19 7.54 -10.71 9.73
N GLY A 20 6.43 -10.18 10.27
CA GLY A 20 5.13 -10.18 9.59
C GLY A 20 5.24 -9.47 8.24
N ARG A 21 4.18 -9.51 7.41
CA ARG A 21 4.19 -8.67 6.20
C ARG A 21 4.43 -7.22 6.63
N LEU A 22 5.45 -6.61 6.04
CA LEU A 22 5.72 -5.20 6.26
C LEU A 22 4.59 -4.39 5.64
N ARG A 23 4.14 -3.42 6.42
CA ARG A 23 3.08 -2.50 6.03
C ARG A 23 3.79 -1.28 5.46
N TYR A 24 3.83 -1.18 4.14
CA TYR A 24 4.44 -0.08 3.42
C TYR A 24 3.46 1.08 3.26
N ASN A 25 2.18 0.75 3.03
CA ASN A 25 1.12 1.72 2.94
C ASN A 25 0.01 1.48 3.99
N CYS A 26 -0.73 2.54 4.29
CA CYS A 26 -1.87 2.52 5.20
C CYS A 26 -3.23 2.74 4.50
N ILE A 27 -3.32 2.57 3.17
CA ILE A 27 -4.52 2.88 2.35
C ILE A 27 -5.79 2.25 2.92
N LYS A 28 -5.72 1.01 3.41
CA LYS A 28 -6.88 0.33 4.03
C LYS A 28 -7.47 1.13 5.21
N ALA A 29 -6.61 1.68 6.05
CA ALA A 29 -7.04 2.43 7.22
C ALA A 29 -7.62 3.80 6.82
N MET A 30 -7.02 4.46 5.83
CA MET A 30 -7.52 5.75 5.34
C MET A 30 -8.86 5.62 4.61
N LEU A 31 -9.04 4.57 3.79
CA LEU A 31 -10.36 4.26 3.21
C LEU A 31 -11.42 4.04 4.30
N ALA A 32 -11.09 3.30 5.36
CA ALA A 32 -12.02 3.08 6.47
C ALA A 32 -12.34 4.36 7.26
N ALA A 33 -11.35 5.24 7.46
CA ALA A 33 -11.55 6.52 8.13
C ALA A 33 -12.50 7.44 7.35
N GLU A 34 -12.38 7.44 6.02
CA GLU A 34 -13.22 8.24 5.12
C GLU A 34 -14.54 7.54 4.71
N ASN A 35 -14.83 6.34 5.25
CA ASN A 35 -15.99 5.51 4.87
C ASN A 35 -16.07 5.18 3.37
N LEU A 36 -14.91 5.04 2.72
CA LEU A 36 -14.77 4.71 1.31
C LEU A 36 -14.41 3.24 1.11
N THR A 37 -14.84 2.67 -0.01
CA THR A 37 -14.58 1.27 -0.36
C THR A 37 -13.44 1.14 -1.37
N SER A 38 -12.80 -0.04 -1.40
CA SER A 38 -11.82 -0.37 -2.44
C SER A 38 -12.40 -0.35 -3.85
N LYS A 39 -13.72 -0.55 -3.98
CA LYS A 39 -14.43 -0.48 -5.26
C LYS A 39 -14.48 0.96 -5.77
N GLU A 40 -14.87 1.91 -4.91
CA GLU A 40 -14.93 3.33 -5.27
C GLU A 40 -13.55 3.88 -5.65
N LEU A 41 -12.51 3.51 -4.90
CA LEU A 41 -11.13 3.88 -5.25
C LEU A 41 -10.71 3.30 -6.61
N ALA A 42 -11.06 2.05 -6.89
CA ALA A 42 -10.73 1.38 -8.15
C ALA A 42 -11.44 2.06 -9.34
N GLU A 43 -12.72 2.39 -9.17
CA GLU A 43 -13.51 3.12 -10.17
C GLU A 43 -12.96 4.53 -10.40
N HIS A 44 -12.55 5.24 -9.35
CA HIS A 44 -11.97 6.59 -9.46
C HIS A 44 -10.63 6.59 -10.22
N ILE A 45 -9.74 5.64 -9.92
CA ILE A 45 -8.41 5.56 -10.54
C ILE A 45 -8.48 4.89 -11.92
N GLY A 46 -9.52 4.10 -12.20
CA GLY A 46 -9.65 3.36 -13.45
C GLY A 46 -8.83 2.07 -13.48
N VAL A 47 -8.70 1.39 -12.34
CA VAL A 47 -7.98 0.12 -12.20
C VAL A 47 -8.93 -1.01 -11.79
N HIS A 48 -8.49 -2.26 -11.93
CA HIS A 48 -9.27 -3.39 -11.46
C HIS A 48 -9.35 -3.40 -9.92
N THR A 49 -10.49 -3.79 -9.36
CA THR A 49 -10.68 -3.87 -7.89
C THR A 49 -9.66 -4.78 -7.20
N GLN A 50 -9.21 -5.83 -7.89
CA GLN A 50 -8.14 -6.73 -7.44
C GLN A 50 -6.79 -5.99 -7.26
N THR A 51 -6.51 -4.97 -8.07
CA THR A 51 -5.31 -4.13 -7.94
C THR A 51 -5.35 -3.37 -6.62
N VAL A 52 -6.46 -2.66 -6.34
CA VAL A 52 -6.65 -1.98 -5.05
C VAL A 52 -6.61 -2.96 -3.88
N SER A 53 -7.23 -4.15 -4.03
CA SER A 53 -7.17 -5.22 -3.03
C SER A 53 -5.73 -5.61 -2.68
N SER A 54 -4.86 -5.73 -3.69
CA SER A 54 -3.43 -6.01 -3.48
C SER A 54 -2.69 -4.86 -2.78
N TRP A 55 -3.07 -3.60 -3.06
CA TRP A 55 -2.51 -2.42 -2.37
C TRP A 55 -2.88 -2.38 -0.89
N VAL A 56 -4.18 -2.51 -0.57
CA VAL A 56 -4.68 -2.43 0.82
C VAL A 56 -4.24 -3.61 1.68
N THR A 57 -3.87 -4.74 1.06
CA THR A 57 -3.28 -5.91 1.73
C THR A 57 -1.75 -5.92 1.72
N ASN A 58 -1.13 -4.84 1.20
CA ASN A 58 0.32 -4.68 1.07
C ASN A 58 1.00 -5.85 0.32
N VAL A 59 0.27 -6.52 -0.59
CA VAL A 59 0.82 -7.55 -1.50
C VAL A 59 1.66 -6.88 -2.57
N SER A 60 1.17 -5.77 -3.11
CA SER A 60 1.85 -4.90 -4.06
C SER A 60 1.69 -3.46 -3.60
N GLN A 61 2.51 -2.56 -4.13
CA GLN A 61 2.39 -1.14 -3.86
C GLN A 61 1.84 -0.44 -5.11
N PRO A 62 1.03 0.61 -4.94
CA PRO A 62 0.76 1.53 -6.05
C PRO A 62 2.10 2.11 -6.51
N ARG A 63 2.22 2.36 -7.81
CA ARG A 63 3.31 3.18 -8.34
C ARG A 63 3.19 4.60 -7.79
N LEU A 64 4.23 5.41 -7.95
CA LEU A 64 4.25 6.75 -7.39
C LEU A 64 3.10 7.61 -7.93
N ASP A 65 2.81 7.56 -9.22
CA ASP A 65 1.66 8.25 -9.85
C ASP A 65 0.32 7.80 -9.25
N GLU A 66 0.15 6.49 -9.05
CA GLU A 66 -1.07 5.92 -8.46
C GLU A 66 -1.21 6.30 -6.98
N LEU A 67 -0.11 6.32 -6.20
CA LEU A 67 -0.12 6.73 -4.80
C LEU A 67 -0.62 8.17 -4.65
N TYR A 68 -0.17 9.08 -5.52
CA TYR A 68 -0.64 10.47 -5.53
C TYR A 68 -2.12 10.55 -5.93
N ALA A 69 -2.59 9.70 -6.86
CA ALA A 69 -4.01 9.63 -7.20
C ALA A 69 -4.86 9.14 -6.00
N VAL A 70 -4.38 8.15 -5.25
CA VAL A 70 -5.03 7.67 -4.02
C VAL A 70 -5.09 8.79 -2.97
N ALA A 71 -4.00 9.53 -2.77
CA ALA A 71 -3.95 10.64 -1.83
C ALA A 71 -4.91 11.77 -2.22
N ALA A 72 -4.97 12.12 -3.50
CA ALA A 72 -5.89 13.12 -4.03
C ALA A 72 -7.36 12.70 -3.84
N PHE A 73 -7.69 11.43 -4.10
CA PHE A 73 -9.02 10.88 -3.86
C PHE A 73 -9.43 10.95 -2.38
N LEU A 74 -8.50 10.64 -1.48
CA LEU A 74 -8.69 10.67 -0.03
C LEU A 74 -8.55 12.08 0.57
N ARG A 75 -8.11 13.08 -0.22
CA ARG A 75 -7.90 14.48 0.21
C ARG A 75 -6.88 14.63 1.35
N ILE A 76 -5.82 13.83 1.31
CA ILE A 76 -4.72 13.81 2.29
C ILE A 76 -3.36 14.05 1.61
N ASP A 77 -2.30 14.24 2.39
CA ASP A 77 -0.95 14.29 1.83
C ASP A 77 -0.49 12.87 1.40
N PRO A 78 0.22 12.71 0.26
CA PRO A 78 0.74 11.40 -0.15
C PRO A 78 1.64 10.73 0.88
N THR A 79 2.31 11.50 1.74
CA THR A 79 3.14 10.96 2.82
C THR A 79 2.30 10.34 3.94
N ASP A 80 1.04 10.79 4.13
CA ASP A 80 0.11 10.20 5.10
C ASP A 80 -0.26 8.75 4.76
N LEU A 81 -0.06 8.34 3.49
CA LEU A 81 -0.28 6.97 3.04
C LEU A 81 0.86 6.02 3.38
N LEU A 82 2.01 6.53 3.82
CA LEU A 82 3.20 5.74 4.13
C LEU A 82 3.21 5.32 5.61
N SER A 83 3.93 4.24 5.94
CA SER A 83 4.06 3.71 7.31
C SER A 83 5.51 3.57 7.74
#